data_AF-A0A136KSX1-F1
#
_entry.id   AF-A0A136KSX1-F1
#
_cell.length_a   1.000
_cell.length_b   1.000
_cell.length_c   1.000
_cell.angle_alpha   90.00
_cell.angle_beta   90.00
_cell.angle_gamma   90.00
#
_symmetry.space_group_name_H-M   'P 1'
#
loop_
_entity.id
_entity.type
_entity.pdbx_description
1 polymer ?
#
loop_
_entity_poly.entity_id
_entity_poly.type
_entity_poly.pdbx_seq_one_letter_code
_entity_poly.pdbx_strand_id
1 'polypeptide(L)'
;MEISRLENLPPPPGIINSIRAGFDSIATHMTAILFPFALNLFLWLGPRLRVNVFFDSRKGDMIQIWQNSGISAEDIQRAMAQYDAITPIINLFWMLRTLPIGISSLPLSKELSPTPLGDPVIWQANGLTIFFCIFLHSTLLAGWAGLFIFGE
;
A
#
# COMPACT_ATOMS: atom_id res chain seq x y z
N MET A 1 -43.48 -36.59 -23.58
CA MET A 1 -43.34 -35.16 -23.27
C MET A 1 -41.98 -34.98 -22.61
N GLU A 2 -41.02 -34.54 -23.43
CA GLU A 2 -39.74 -33.89 -23.12
C GLU A 2 -38.94 -34.34 -21.87
N ILE A 3 -37.97 -35.22 -22.09
CA ILE A 3 -36.85 -35.49 -21.17
C ILE A 3 -35.67 -34.61 -21.61
N SER A 4 -35.25 -33.71 -20.72
CA SER A 4 -33.88 -33.20 -20.56
C SER A 4 -33.28 -32.36 -21.70
N ARG A 5 -33.54 -31.04 -21.65
CA ARG A 5 -32.54 -30.05 -22.12
C ARG A 5 -31.42 -30.01 -21.07
N LEU A 6 -30.47 -30.96 -21.16
CA LEU A 6 -29.18 -30.81 -20.50
C LEU A 6 -28.48 -29.64 -21.19
N GLU A 7 -28.52 -28.48 -20.55
CA GLU A 7 -27.73 -27.32 -20.89
C GLU A 7 -26.27 -27.78 -21.04
N ASN A 8 -25.78 -27.78 -22.28
CA ASN A 8 -24.44 -28.25 -22.62
C ASN A 8 -23.45 -27.18 -22.15
N LEU A 9 -23.20 -27.17 -20.84
CA LEU A 9 -22.25 -26.26 -20.22
C LEU A 9 -20.87 -26.57 -20.80
N PRO A 10 -20.12 -25.56 -21.27
CA PRO A 10 -18.76 -25.79 -21.75
C PRO A 10 -17.96 -26.46 -20.62
N PRO A 11 -17.03 -27.38 -20.98
CA PRO A 11 -16.20 -28.04 -19.99
C PRO A 11 -15.51 -26.97 -19.13
N PRO A 12 -15.42 -27.17 -17.81
CA PRO A 12 -14.85 -26.18 -16.92
C PRO A 12 -13.45 -25.80 -17.41
N PRO A 13 -13.11 -24.50 -17.46
CA PRO A 13 -11.83 -24.07 -17.99
C PRO A 13 -10.72 -24.71 -17.18
N GLY A 14 -9.85 -25.46 -17.86
CA GLY A 14 -8.73 -26.12 -17.22
C GLY A 14 -7.77 -25.09 -16.63
N ILE A 15 -7.31 -25.31 -15.40
CA ILE A 15 -6.43 -24.38 -14.66
C ILE A 15 -5.24 -23.90 -15.51
N ILE A 16 -4.58 -24.83 -16.21
CA ILE A 16 -3.43 -24.53 -17.07
C ILE A 16 -3.83 -23.61 -18.23
N ASN A 17 -4.98 -23.85 -18.86
CA ASN A 17 -5.47 -23.03 -19.96
C ASN A 17 -5.85 -21.63 -19.49
N SER A 18 -6.45 -21.50 -18.29
CA SER A 18 -6.76 -20.21 -17.69
C SER A 18 -5.50 -19.40 -17.36
N ILE A 19 -4.45 -20.03 -16.81
CA ILE A 19 -3.16 -19.38 -16.53
C ILE A 19 -2.50 -18.95 -17.84
N ARG A 20 -2.46 -19.84 -18.83
CA ARG A 20 -1.89 -19.54 -20.15
C ARG A 20 -2.62 -18.38 -20.83
N ALA A 21 -3.94 -18.39 -20.81
CA ALA A 21 -4.75 -17.30 -21.38
C ALA A 21 -4.49 -15.96 -20.68
N GLY A 22 -4.38 -15.96 -19.34
CA GLY A 22 -4.00 -14.77 -18.59
C GLY A 22 -2.60 -14.25 -18.95
N PHE A 23 -1.62 -15.16 -19.07
CA PHE A 23 -0.26 -14.80 -19.50
C PHE A 23 -0.23 -14.26 -20.92
N ASP A 24 -0.86 -14.94 -21.88
CA ASP A 24 -0.91 -14.53 -23.28
C ASP A 24 -1.59 -13.16 -23.44
N SER A 25 -2.65 -12.90 -22.66
CA SER A 25 -3.33 -11.60 -22.61
C SER A 25 -2.39 -10.48 -22.13
N ILE A 26 -1.67 -10.72 -21.04
CA ILE A 26 -0.70 -9.74 -20.50
C ILE A 26 0.49 -9.56 -21.45
N ALA A 27 1.01 -10.63 -22.05
CA ALA A 27 2.13 -10.60 -22.98
C ALA A 27 1.80 -9.83 -24.27
N THR A 28 0.55 -9.90 -24.72
CA THR A 28 0.05 -9.13 -25.87
C THR A 28 -0.11 -7.65 -25.55
N HIS A 29 -0.24 -7.27 -24.26
CA HIS A 29 -0.47 -5.91 -23.80
C HIS A 29 0.63 -5.46 -22.82
N MET A 30 1.86 -5.33 -23.33
CA MET A 30 3.04 -4.89 -22.56
C MET A 30 2.79 -3.61 -21.74
N THR A 31 1.92 -2.71 -22.22
CA THR A 31 1.51 -1.48 -21.52
C THR A 31 0.86 -1.76 -20.16
N ALA A 32 0.19 -2.90 -19.99
CA ALA A 32 -0.41 -3.32 -18.72
C ALA A 32 0.64 -3.64 -17.64
N ILE A 33 1.86 -4.04 -18.02
CA ILE A 33 2.97 -4.32 -17.11
C ILE A 33 3.82 -3.07 -16.84
N LEU A 34 3.82 -2.10 -17.75
CA LEU A 34 4.74 -0.97 -17.67
C LEU A 34 4.51 -0.11 -16.43
N PHE A 35 3.26 0.24 -16.13
CA PHE A 35 2.91 0.98 -14.92
C PHE A 35 3.28 0.25 -13.62
N PRO A 36 2.85 -1.00 -13.38
CA PRO A 36 3.17 -1.71 -12.15
C PRO A 36 4.68 -1.93 -11.98
N PHE A 37 5.41 -2.15 -13.08
CA PHE A 37 6.86 -2.24 -13.06
C PHE A 37 7.53 -0.91 -12.70
N ALA A 38 7.11 0.19 -13.34
CA ALA A 38 7.63 1.54 -13.05
C ALA A 38 7.36 1.95 -11.60
N LEU A 39 6.18 1.65 -11.06
CA LEU A 39 5.86 1.90 -9.65
C LEU A 39 6.77 1.08 -8.72
N ASN A 40 7.04 -0.19 -9.05
CA ASN A 40 7.96 -1.00 -8.26
C ASN A 40 9.38 -0.42 -8.27
N LEU A 41 9.88 0.03 -9.41
CA LEU A 41 11.18 0.72 -9.50
C LEU A 41 11.19 2.02 -8.69
N PHE A 42 10.13 2.83 -8.80
CA PHE A 42 9.99 4.06 -8.03
C PHE A 42 9.98 3.78 -6.51
N LEU A 43 9.23 2.79 -6.04
CA LEU A 43 9.17 2.47 -4.62
C LEU A 43 10.45 1.80 -4.10
N TRP A 44 11.25 1.21 -4.98
CA TRP A 44 12.50 0.56 -4.60
C TRP A 44 13.70 1.52 -4.62
N LEU A 45 13.83 2.32 -5.67
CA LEU A 45 14.98 3.21 -5.92
C LEU A 45 14.69 4.68 -5.62
N GLY A 46 13.42 5.06 -5.57
CA GLY A 46 13.00 6.44 -5.43
C GLY A 46 13.12 6.99 -4.00
N PRO A 47 12.72 8.26 -3.82
CA PRO A 47 12.77 8.91 -2.53
C PRO A 47 11.79 8.28 -1.53
N ARG A 48 12.11 8.40 -0.25
CA ARG A 48 11.26 7.97 0.86
C ARG A 48 10.61 9.19 1.49
N LEU A 49 9.28 9.24 1.49
CA LEU A 49 8.52 10.31 2.13
C LEU A 49 8.19 9.90 3.57
N ARG A 50 9.05 10.31 4.51
CA ARG A 50 8.97 9.93 5.92
C ARG A 50 8.09 10.88 6.71
N VAL A 51 7.54 10.38 7.80
CA VAL A 51 6.67 11.16 8.70
C VAL A 51 7.29 11.40 10.08
N ASN A 52 8.46 10.82 10.36
CA ASN A 52 9.02 10.75 11.70
C ASN A 52 9.22 12.12 12.34
N VAL A 53 9.78 13.11 11.64
CA VAL A 53 9.97 14.45 12.21
C VAL A 53 8.64 15.11 12.64
N PHE A 54 7.57 14.92 11.87
CA PHE A 54 6.25 15.44 12.24
C PHE A 54 5.73 14.77 13.52
N PHE A 55 5.86 13.46 13.59
CA PHE A 55 5.42 12.64 14.71
C PHE A 55 6.24 12.93 15.97
N ASP A 56 7.57 12.94 15.87
CA ASP A 56 8.51 13.26 16.94
C ASP A 56 8.20 14.64 17.57
N SER A 57 7.83 15.62 16.74
CA SER A 57 7.46 16.96 17.22
C SER A 57 6.20 16.99 18.11
N ARG A 58 5.37 15.94 18.09
CA ARG A 58 4.13 15.81 18.87
C ARG A 58 4.22 14.76 19.98
N LYS A 59 5.37 14.11 20.12
CA LYS A 59 5.57 13.03 21.09
C LYS A 59 5.38 13.53 22.53
N GLY A 60 5.88 14.73 22.84
CA GLY A 60 5.72 15.34 24.16
C GLY A 60 4.26 15.57 24.55
N ASP A 61 3.48 16.18 23.64
CA ASP A 61 2.05 16.42 23.86
C ASP A 61 1.30 15.11 24.08
N MET A 62 1.61 14.07 23.30
CA MET A 62 0.98 12.75 23.42
C MET A 62 1.29 12.08 24.77
N ILE A 63 2.55 12.14 25.21
CA ILE A 63 2.96 11.63 26.53
C ILE A 63 2.22 12.36 27.65
N GLN A 64 2.12 13.69 27.57
CA GLN A 64 1.43 14.49 28.57
C GLN A 64 -0.06 14.13 28.66
N ILE A 65 -0.73 13.94 27.51
CA ILE A 65 -2.14 13.51 27.47
C ILE A 65 -2.31 12.15 28.17
N TRP A 66 -1.42 11.19 27.88
CA TRP A 66 -1.49 9.85 28.49
C TRP A 66 -1.24 9.86 29.99
N GLN A 67 -0.27 10.63 30.45
CA GLN A 67 -0.01 10.85 31.88
C GLN A 67 -1.25 11.44 32.58
N ASN A 68 -1.89 12.45 31.97
CA ASN A 68 -3.09 13.08 32.51
C ASN A 68 -4.31 12.14 32.53
N SER A 69 -4.37 11.16 31.62
CA SER A 69 -5.41 10.14 31.60
C SER A 69 -5.18 8.99 32.60
N GLY A 70 -4.09 9.02 33.37
CA GLY A 70 -3.77 8.00 34.39
C GLY A 70 -3.14 6.73 33.83
N ILE A 71 -2.58 6.75 32.62
CA ILE A 71 -1.82 5.63 32.07
C ILE A 71 -0.50 5.51 32.83
N SER A 72 -0.10 4.28 33.17
CA SER A 72 1.13 4.02 33.91
C SER A 72 2.37 4.47 33.12
N ALA A 73 3.40 4.95 33.81
CA ALA A 73 4.65 5.36 33.17
C ALA A 73 5.33 4.19 32.41
N GLU A 74 5.19 2.96 32.93
CA GLU A 74 5.72 1.75 32.28
C GLU A 74 5.03 1.47 30.95
N ASP A 75 3.70 1.60 30.88
CA ASP A 75 2.95 1.38 29.65
C ASP A 75 3.23 2.46 28.61
N ILE A 76 3.35 3.72 29.05
CA ILE A 76 3.78 4.83 28.18
C ILE A 76 5.17 4.52 27.59
N GLN A 77 6.13 4.09 28.42
CA GLN A 77 7.47 3.77 27.94
C GLN A 77 7.47 2.61 26.94
N ARG A 78 6.68 1.56 27.16
CA ARG A 78 6.53 0.45 26.21
C ARG A 78 5.96 0.92 24.87
N ALA A 79 4.91 1.74 24.91
CA ALA A 79 4.32 2.32 23.71
C ALA A 79 5.31 3.23 22.96
N MET A 80 6.11 4.02 23.69
CA MET A 80 7.14 4.89 23.09
C MET A 80 8.26 4.10 22.44
N ALA A 81 8.68 2.97 23.02
CA ALA A 81 9.67 2.09 22.40
C ALA A 81 9.17 1.52 21.06
N GLN A 82 7.89 1.13 20.99
CA GLN A 82 7.27 0.68 19.73
C GLN A 82 7.17 1.82 18.72
N TYR A 83 6.76 3.00 19.17
CA TYR A 83 6.68 4.19 18.34
C TYR A 83 8.02 4.55 17.68
N ASP A 84 9.11 4.51 18.46
CA ASP A 84 10.46 4.82 17.96
C ASP A 84 10.98 3.75 16.98
N ALA A 85 10.51 2.51 17.11
CA ALA A 85 10.86 1.43 16.18
C ALA A 85 10.09 1.53 14.84
N ILE A 86 8.84 1.98 14.87
CA ILE A 86 7.94 1.95 13.70
C ILE A 86 8.01 3.26 12.91
N THR A 87 8.02 4.41 13.57
CA THR A 87 7.89 5.70 12.88
C THR A 87 8.98 5.94 11.82
N PRO A 88 10.27 5.58 12.06
CA PRO A 88 11.33 5.77 11.06
C PRO A 88 11.18 4.92 9.80
N ILE A 89 10.41 3.82 9.85
CA ILE A 89 10.21 2.92 8.70
C ILE A 89 8.97 3.25 7.88
N ILE A 90 8.14 4.20 8.33
CA ILE A 90 6.95 4.61 7.60
C ILE A 90 7.36 5.48 6.40
N ASN A 91 6.96 5.05 5.21
CA ASN A 91 7.09 5.79 3.96
C ASN A 91 5.69 5.99 3.36
N LEU A 92 5.25 7.24 3.24
CA LEU A 92 3.91 7.56 2.74
C LEU A 92 3.67 7.09 1.30
N PHE A 93 4.72 7.01 0.47
CA PHE A 93 4.56 6.49 -0.90
C PHE A 93 4.15 5.02 -0.94
N TRP A 94 4.26 4.28 0.17
CA TRP A 94 3.78 2.91 0.27
C TRP A 94 2.28 2.79 0.00
N MET A 95 1.49 3.84 0.30
CA MET A 95 0.05 3.89 0.00
C MET A 95 -0.25 3.79 -1.51
N LEU A 96 0.71 4.08 -2.39
CA LEU A 96 0.50 3.93 -3.84
C LEU A 96 0.28 2.47 -4.26
N ARG A 97 0.61 1.50 -3.39
CA ARG A 97 0.46 0.06 -3.67
C ARG A 97 -0.95 -0.46 -3.45
N THR A 98 -1.80 0.28 -2.77
CA THR A 98 -3.21 -0.10 -2.56
C THR A 98 -4.10 0.33 -3.74
N LEU A 99 -3.52 0.98 -4.76
CA LEU A 99 -4.25 1.23 -6.00
C LEU A 99 -4.64 -0.13 -6.64
N PRO A 100 -5.90 -0.33 -7.04
CA PRO A 100 -6.44 -1.62 -7.49
C PRO A 100 -6.03 -1.98 -8.93
N ILE A 101 -4.74 -1.84 -9.19
CA ILE A 101 -4.05 -2.25 -10.41
C ILE A 101 -3.19 -3.40 -9.91
N GLY A 102 -3.47 -4.64 -10.35
CA GLY A 102 -2.98 -5.91 -9.78
C GLY A 102 -1.46 -6.05 -9.56
N ILE A 103 -0.90 -5.23 -8.67
CA ILE A 103 0.52 -5.09 -8.42
C ILE A 103 0.86 -5.97 -7.23
N SER A 104 1.43 -7.13 -7.50
CA SER A 104 2.28 -7.78 -6.51
C SER A 104 3.45 -6.84 -6.21
N SER A 105 3.43 -6.19 -5.04
CA SER A 105 4.48 -5.25 -4.64
C SER A 105 5.53 -5.92 -3.77
N LEU A 106 6.79 -5.52 -3.91
CA LEU A 106 7.92 -6.01 -3.10
C LEU A 106 7.64 -5.85 -1.60
N PRO A 107 7.88 -6.84 -0.72
CA PRO A 107 7.56 -6.76 0.70
C PRO A 107 8.18 -5.54 1.40
N LEU A 108 7.48 -5.03 2.43
CA LEU A 108 7.79 -3.84 3.25
C LEU A 108 9.21 -3.84 3.87
N SER A 109 9.84 -5.01 3.96
CA SER A 109 11.10 -5.28 4.66
C SER A 109 12.35 -4.56 4.12
N LYS A 110 12.26 -3.80 3.02
CA LYS A 110 13.41 -3.08 2.41
C LYS A 110 13.55 -1.62 2.83
N GLU A 111 12.61 -1.10 3.63
CA GLU A 111 12.55 0.31 4.08
C GLU A 111 13.70 0.75 5.02
N LEU A 112 14.51 -0.18 5.53
CA LEU A 112 15.73 0.11 6.31
C LEU A 112 17.02 -0.22 5.52
N SER A 113 16.90 -0.90 4.38
CA SER A 113 18.04 -1.30 3.58
C SER A 113 18.40 -0.18 2.59
N PRO A 114 19.69 0.05 2.29
CA PRO A 114 20.08 0.92 1.19
C PRO A 114 19.48 0.41 -0.12
N THR A 115 19.24 1.33 -1.06
CA THR A 115 18.90 0.96 -2.43
C THR A 115 20.14 0.36 -3.11
N PRO A 116 19.99 -0.39 -4.21
CA PRO A 116 21.14 -0.79 -5.04
C PRO A 116 22.02 0.37 -5.50
N LEU A 117 21.49 1.60 -5.51
CA LEU A 117 22.20 2.82 -5.89
C LEU A 117 22.85 3.53 -4.67
N GLY A 118 22.76 2.93 -3.48
CA GLY A 118 23.21 3.52 -2.21
C GLY A 118 22.06 4.03 -1.35
N ASP A 119 22.33 5.04 -0.54
CA ASP A 119 21.35 5.57 0.39
C ASP A 119 20.18 6.26 -0.33
N PRO A 120 18.94 6.00 0.09
CA PRO A 120 17.77 6.64 -0.50
C PRO A 120 17.74 8.14 -0.18
N VAL A 121 17.21 8.93 -1.11
CA VAL A 121 16.84 10.32 -0.81
C VAL A 121 15.65 10.31 0.16
N ILE A 122 15.74 11.07 1.25
CA ILE A 122 14.70 11.15 2.28
C ILE A 122 14.03 12.52 2.22
N TRP A 123 12.70 12.53 2.12
CA TRP A 123 11.87 13.72 2.22
C TRP A 123 11.02 13.66 3.48
N GLN A 124 11.02 14.74 4.27
CA GLN A 124 10.20 14.83 5.47
C GLN A 124 8.84 15.42 5.13
N ALA A 125 7.78 14.66 5.40
CA ALA A 125 6.41 15.12 5.28
C ALA A 125 6.06 16.02 6.48
N ASN A 126 5.48 17.18 6.19
CA ASN A 126 4.83 17.99 7.21
C ASN A 126 3.35 17.61 7.35
N GLY A 127 2.65 18.21 8.31
CA GLY A 127 1.23 17.90 8.58
C GLY A 127 0.31 18.12 7.37
N LEU A 128 0.55 19.15 6.56
CA LEU A 128 -0.23 19.41 5.35
C LEU A 128 0.02 18.33 4.30
N THR A 129 1.29 17.95 4.07
CA THR A 129 1.64 16.87 3.15
C THR A 129 0.98 15.56 3.56
N ILE A 130 1.04 15.20 4.84
CA ILE A 130 0.40 13.99 5.38
C ILE A 130 -1.11 14.04 5.12
N PHE A 131 -1.76 15.16 5.45
CA PHE A 131 -3.19 15.35 5.25
C PHE A 131 -3.59 15.18 3.78
N PHE A 132 -2.92 15.87 2.86
CA PHE A 132 -3.24 15.77 1.43
C PHE A 132 -2.98 14.37 0.88
N CYS A 133 -1.91 13.70 1.28
CA CYS A 133 -1.64 12.33 0.86
C CYS A 133 -2.76 11.37 1.31
N ILE A 134 -3.15 11.43 2.58
CA ILE A 134 -4.21 10.55 3.12
C ILE A 134 -5.56 10.89 2.50
N PHE A 135 -5.89 12.17 2.34
CA PHE A 135 -7.14 12.62 1.72
C PHE A 135 -7.24 12.14 0.27
N LEU A 136 -6.22 12.40 -0.54
CA LEU A 136 -6.18 11.96 -1.94
C LEU A 136 -6.28 10.44 -2.02
N HIS A 137 -5.51 9.73 -1.19
CA HIS A 137 -5.54 8.28 -1.13
C HIS A 137 -6.95 7.73 -0.79
N SER A 138 -7.61 8.32 0.20
CA SER A 138 -8.96 7.92 0.63
C SER A 138 -9.99 8.18 -0.46
N THR A 139 -9.92 9.34 -1.14
CA THR A 139 -10.85 9.66 -2.24
C THR A 139 -10.68 8.74 -3.44
N LEU A 140 -9.44 8.34 -3.76
CA LEU A 140 -9.16 7.35 -4.79
C LEU A 140 -9.79 6.01 -4.43
N LEU A 141 -9.55 5.49 -3.22
CA LEU A 141 -10.14 4.23 -2.78
C LEU A 141 -11.67 4.26 -2.80
N ALA A 142 -12.29 5.35 -2.33
CA ALA A 142 -13.73 5.51 -2.36
C ALA A 142 -14.28 5.56 -3.80
N GLY A 143 -13.59 6.24 -4.71
CA GLY A 143 -13.94 6.28 -6.13
C GLY A 143 -13.88 4.89 -6.78
N TRP A 144 -12.84 4.11 -6.48
CA TRP A 144 -12.72 2.73 -6.94
C TRP A 144 -13.80 1.81 -6.39
N ALA A 145 -14.09 1.89 -5.09
CA ALA A 145 -15.18 1.14 -4.47
C ALA A 145 -16.54 1.52 -5.08
N GLY A 146 -16.76 2.81 -5.33
CA GLY A 146 -17.94 3.31 -6.02
C GLY A 146 -18.06 2.75 -7.44
N LEU A 147 -16.98 2.74 -8.22
CA LEU A 147 -16.98 2.15 -9.56
C LEU A 147 -17.30 0.65 -9.52
N PHE A 148 -16.80 -0.09 -8.52
CA PHE A 148 -17.11 -1.51 -8.37
C PHE A 148 -18.57 -1.77 -8.00
N ILE A 149 -19.19 -0.89 -7.21
CA ILE A 149 -20.58 -1.04 -6.74
C ILE A 149 -21.59 -0.53 -7.77
N PHE A 150 -21.28 0.55 -8.49
CA PHE A 150 -22.22 1.27 -9.36
C PHE A 150 -21.87 1.16 -10.85
N GLY A 151 -20.78 0.50 -11.22
CA GLY A 151 -20.28 0.39 -12.60
C GLY A 151 -20.80 -0.81 -13.39
N GLU A 152 -21.93 -1.41 -12.99
CA GLU A 152 -22.69 -2.34 -13.86
C GLU A 152 -23.48 -1.58 -14.93
#